data_AF-A0A2D4FIL8-F1
#
_entry.id   AF-A0A2D4FIL8-F1
#
_cell.length_a   1.000
_cell.length_b   1.000
_cell.length_c   1.000
_cell.angle_alpha   90.00
_cell.angle_beta   90.00
_cell.angle_gamma   90.00
#
_symmetry.space_group_name_H-M   'P 1'
#
loop_
_entity.id
_entity.type
_entity.pdbx_description
1 polymer ?
#
loop_
_entity_poly.entity_id
_entity_poly.type
_entity_poly.pdbx_seq_one_letter_code
_entity_poly.pdbx_strand_id
1 'polypeptide(L)'
;ELYKEGKVQEAAAKYYDAIACLKNLQMKEQPGSPDWIQLDQQITPLLLNYCQCKLLNEEYYEVLDHCSSILNKYEDNVKAYFKRAKAHAAVWNAAEAQADFAKVLQLDPSLASVVTRELRNLESRLRAKEDEDKIRFKGIFSQ
;
A
#
# COMPACT_ATOMS: atom_id res chain seq x y z
N GLU A 1 12.10 15.22 8.97
CA GLU A 1 12.79 14.64 10.14
C GLU A 1 11.84 13.81 11.02
N LEU A 2 10.60 14.26 11.26
CA LEU A 2 9.53 13.54 11.99
C LEU A 2 9.39 12.02 11.71
N TYR A 3 9.34 11.60 10.44
CA TYR A 3 9.22 10.16 10.12
C TYR A 3 10.41 9.33 10.63
N LYS A 4 11.63 9.88 10.54
CA LYS A 4 12.85 9.21 11.03
C LYS A 4 12.93 9.20 12.56
N GLU A 5 12.29 10.17 13.21
CA GLU A 5 12.14 10.26 14.67
C GLU A 5 11.03 9.35 15.24
N GLY A 6 10.32 8.60 14.38
CA GLY A 6 9.21 7.75 14.79
C GLY A 6 7.90 8.48 15.07
N LYS A 7 7.83 9.80 14.83
CA LYS A 7 6.60 10.62 14.96
C LYS A 7 5.70 10.43 13.73
N VAL A 8 5.19 9.22 13.56
CA VAL A 8 4.50 8.78 12.34
C VAL A 8 3.21 9.57 12.08
N GLN A 9 2.42 9.85 13.12
CA GLN A 9 1.17 10.61 12.99
C GLN A 9 1.40 12.06 12.59
N GLU A 10 2.37 12.74 13.21
CA GLU A 10 2.75 14.10 12.84
C GLU A 10 3.30 14.16 11.41
N ALA A 11 4.12 13.17 11.03
CA ALA A 11 4.60 13.06 9.66
C ALA A 11 3.45 12.88 8.67
N ALA A 12 2.46 12.03 8.98
CA ALA A 12 1.27 11.84 8.16
C ALA A 12 0.50 13.16 7.95
N ALA A 13 0.29 13.93 9.02
CA ALA A 13 -0.37 15.23 8.94
C ALA A 13 0.39 16.20 8.01
N LYS A 14 1.73 16.26 8.12
CA LYS A 14 2.54 17.11 7.24
C LYS A 14 2.50 16.68 5.76
N TYR A 15 2.50 15.38 5.49
CA TYR A 15 2.32 14.90 4.12
C TYR A 15 0.92 15.25 3.60
N TYR A 16 -0.11 15.08 4.41
CA TYR A 16 -1.49 15.43 4.05
C TYR A 16 -1.63 16.92 3.70
N ASP A 17 -1.12 17.82 4.54
CA ASP A 17 -1.13 19.26 4.29
C ASP A 17 -0.43 19.62 2.97
N ALA A 18 0.75 19.04 2.72
CA ALA A 18 1.50 19.28 1.50
C ALA A 18 0.77 18.78 0.25
N ILE A 19 0.16 17.59 0.32
CA ILE A 19 -0.65 17.03 -0.76
C ILE A 19 -1.86 17.91 -1.03
N ALA A 20 -2.54 18.40 0.01
CA ALA A 20 -3.70 19.28 -0.13
C ALA A 20 -3.32 20.60 -0.84
N CYS A 21 -2.19 21.21 -0.46
CA CYS A 21 -1.67 22.40 -1.15
C CYS A 21 -1.41 22.15 -2.64
N LEU A 22 -0.72 21.05 -2.98
CA LEU A 22 -0.43 20.74 -4.39
C LEU A 22 -1.68 20.38 -5.18
N LYS A 23 -2.64 19.65 -4.59
CA LYS A 23 -3.92 19.35 -5.24
C LYS A 23 -4.72 20.63 -5.50
N ASN A 24 -4.73 21.59 -4.58
CA ASN A 24 -5.39 22.88 -4.78
C ASN A 24 -4.78 23.68 -5.95
N LEU A 25 -3.48 23.55 -6.20
CA LEU A 25 -2.84 24.11 -7.39
C LEU A 25 -3.24 23.32 -8.64
N GLN A 26 -3.16 21.99 -8.59
CA GLN A 26 -3.49 21.10 -9.70
C GLN A 26 -4.93 21.27 -10.18
N MET A 27 -5.87 21.56 -9.29
CA MET A 27 -7.28 21.83 -9.62
C MET A 27 -7.50 23.11 -10.46
N LYS A 28 -6.51 24.00 -10.52
CA LYS A 28 -6.54 25.21 -11.36
C LYS A 28 -5.99 24.97 -12.76
N GLU A 29 -5.31 23.84 -12.96
CA GLU A 29 -4.72 23.45 -14.23
C GLU A 29 -5.69 22.59 -15.04
N GLN A 30 -5.59 22.67 -16.37
CA GLN A 30 -6.36 21.79 -17.24
C GLN A 30 -5.90 20.32 -17.04
N PRO A 31 -6.82 19.37 -16.76
CA PRO A 31 -6.46 17.97 -16.64
C PRO A 31 -5.70 17.45 -17.86
N GLY A 32 -4.53 16.85 -17.63
CA GLY A 32 -3.65 16.35 -18.68
C GLY A 32 -2.72 17.38 -19.32
N SER A 33 -2.76 18.66 -18.92
CA SER A 33 -1.73 19.63 -19.33
C SER A 33 -0.35 19.26 -18.74
N PRO A 34 0.76 19.74 -19.33
CA PRO A 34 2.09 19.53 -18.76
C PRO A 34 2.20 19.96 -17.30
N ASP A 35 1.63 21.11 -16.93
CA ASP A 35 1.64 21.64 -15.56
C ASP A 35 0.82 20.77 -14.61
N TRP A 36 -0.34 20.27 -15.07
CA TRP A 36 -1.17 19.34 -14.29
C TRP A 36 -0.46 18.03 -14.01
N ILE A 37 0.23 17.48 -15.01
CA ILE A 37 1.01 16.23 -14.90
C ILE A 37 2.22 16.45 -13.99
N GLN A 38 2.91 17.57 -14.12
CA GLN A 38 4.05 17.90 -13.26
C GLN A 38 3.65 17.97 -11.78
N LEU A 39 2.52 18.59 -11.46
CA LEU A 39 1.98 18.62 -10.10
C LEU A 39 1.60 17.21 -9.63
N ASP A 40 0.99 16.39 -10.49
CA ASP A 40 0.63 15.00 -10.17
C ASP A 40 1.87 14.14 -9.81
N GLN A 41 2.95 14.31 -10.57
CA GLN A 41 4.23 13.65 -10.32
C GLN A 41 4.88 14.12 -9.02
N GLN A 42 4.72 15.39 -8.63
CA GLN A 42 5.17 15.91 -7.32
C GLN A 42 4.32 15.39 -6.16
N ILE A 43 3.02 15.22 -6.35
CA ILE A 43 2.10 14.67 -5.35
C ILE A 43 2.44 13.20 -5.05
N THR A 44 2.76 12.42 -6.08
CA THR A 44 2.98 10.96 -5.99
C THR A 44 3.94 10.52 -4.87
N PRO A 45 5.18 11.03 -4.76
CA PRO A 45 6.09 10.64 -3.68
C PRO A 45 5.60 11.06 -2.29
N LEU A 46 4.90 12.20 -2.16
CA LEU A 46 4.31 12.62 -0.89
C LEU A 46 3.16 11.69 -0.48
N LEU A 47 2.31 11.32 -1.44
CA LEU A 47 1.21 10.39 -1.22
C LEU A 47 1.71 8.98 -0.86
N LEU A 48 2.82 8.51 -1.45
CA LEU A 48 3.46 7.26 -1.07
C LEU A 48 4.06 7.30 0.35
N ASN A 49 4.60 8.44 0.77
CA ASN A 49 5.08 8.62 2.14
C ASN A 49 3.91 8.67 3.14
N TYR A 50 2.82 9.33 2.79
CA TYR A 50 1.58 9.29 3.56
C TYR A 50 1.05 7.85 3.71
N CYS A 51 0.98 7.09 2.62
CA CYS A 51 0.61 5.68 2.64
C CYS A 51 1.55 4.84 3.53
N GLN A 52 2.85 5.18 3.59
CA GLN A 52 3.77 4.52 4.50
C GLN A 52 3.41 4.77 5.97
N CYS A 53 3.05 6.01 6.32
CA CYS A 53 2.59 6.32 7.66
C CYS A 53 1.31 5.55 8.01
N LYS A 54 0.36 5.49 7.08
CA LYS A 54 -0.90 4.75 7.27
C LYS A 54 -0.67 3.24 7.45
N LEU A 55 0.24 2.64 6.71
CA LEU A 55 0.66 1.25 6.94
C LEU A 55 1.21 1.02 8.36
N LEU A 56 2.00 1.97 8.88
CA LEU A 56 2.57 1.88 10.23
C LEU A 56 1.51 2.07 11.34
N ASN A 57 0.45 2.80 11.06
CA ASN A 57 -0.70 2.98 11.94
C ASN A 57 -1.77 1.89 11.78
N GLU A 58 -1.54 0.90 10.92
CA GLU A 58 -2.51 -0.16 10.61
C GLU A 58 -3.82 0.34 9.94
N GLU A 59 -3.75 1.48 9.25
CA GLU A 59 -4.87 2.12 8.54
C GLU A 59 -4.83 1.73 7.04
N TYR A 60 -5.32 0.54 6.71
CA TYR A 60 -5.05 -0.07 5.39
C TYR A 60 -5.90 0.43 4.23
N TYR A 61 -7.16 0.83 4.46
CA TYR A 61 -8.09 1.16 3.37
C TYR A 61 -7.66 2.39 2.57
N GLU A 62 -7.18 3.45 3.22
CA GLU A 62 -6.63 4.61 2.53
C GLU A 62 -5.41 4.25 1.67
N VAL A 63 -4.59 3.30 2.13
CA VAL A 63 -3.41 2.82 1.37
C VAL A 63 -3.86 2.12 0.11
N LEU A 64 -4.90 1.29 0.17
CA LEU A 64 -5.46 0.58 -0.98
C LEU A 64 -5.97 1.56 -2.03
N ASP A 65 -6.76 2.56 -1.63
CA ASP A 65 -7.34 3.54 -2.53
C ASP A 65 -6.28 4.43 -3.19
N HIS A 66 -5.37 4.98 -2.39
CA HIS A 66 -4.33 5.87 -2.87
C HIS A 66 -3.32 5.16 -3.77
N CYS A 67 -2.87 3.96 -3.39
CA CYS A 67 -1.94 3.20 -4.25
C CYS A 67 -2.63 2.76 -5.54
N SER A 68 -3.91 2.39 -5.51
CA SER A 68 -4.65 2.05 -6.73
C SER A 68 -4.82 3.26 -7.66
N SER A 69 -5.10 4.44 -7.10
CA SER A 69 -5.17 5.68 -7.88
C SER A 69 -3.83 6.04 -8.54
N ILE A 70 -2.71 5.83 -7.85
CA ILE A 70 -1.36 6.01 -8.41
C ILE A 70 -1.14 5.01 -9.55
N LEU A 71 -1.41 3.73 -9.33
CA LEU A 71 -1.15 2.66 -10.29
C LEU A 71 -2.03 2.73 -11.55
N ASN A 72 -3.22 3.35 -11.45
CA ASN A 72 -4.06 3.64 -12.62
C ASN A 72 -3.43 4.68 -13.57
N LYS A 73 -2.46 5.46 -13.09
CA LYS A 73 -1.75 6.49 -13.87
C LYS A 73 -0.30 6.11 -14.17
N TYR A 74 0.36 5.45 -13.22
CA TYR A 74 1.77 5.11 -13.24
C TYR A 74 1.95 3.62 -12.92
N GLU A 75 1.74 2.79 -13.94
CA GLU A 75 1.73 1.31 -13.84
C GLU A 75 3.11 0.68 -13.59
N ASP A 76 4.17 1.49 -13.59
CA ASP A 76 5.56 1.08 -13.31
C ASP A 76 6.00 1.47 -11.89
N ASN A 77 5.09 2.00 -11.05
CA ASN A 77 5.43 2.46 -9.71
C ASN A 77 5.60 1.29 -8.71
N VAL A 78 6.82 0.78 -8.62
CA VAL A 78 7.23 -0.31 -7.70
C VAL A 78 6.81 -0.05 -6.26
N LYS A 79 6.95 1.19 -5.77
CA LYS A 79 6.63 1.55 -4.38
C LYS A 79 5.12 1.49 -4.11
N ALA A 80 4.29 1.85 -5.09
CA ALA A 80 2.84 1.76 -4.96
C ALA A 80 2.38 0.29 -4.89
N TYR A 81 2.88 -0.57 -5.79
CA TYR A 81 2.60 -2.01 -5.72
C TYR A 81 3.02 -2.61 -4.39
N PHE A 82 4.25 -2.32 -3.92
CA PHE A 82 4.74 -2.88 -2.67
C PHE A 82 3.86 -2.47 -1.46
N LYS A 83 3.46 -1.19 -1.39
CA LYS A 83 2.60 -0.70 -0.29
C LYS A 83 1.19 -1.29 -0.38
N ARG A 84 0.62 -1.37 -1.58
CA ARG A 84 -0.70 -1.98 -1.80
C ARG A 84 -0.72 -3.47 -1.48
N ALA A 85 0.33 -4.20 -1.86
CA ALA A 85 0.51 -5.61 -1.49
C ALA A 85 0.50 -5.83 0.02
N LYS A 86 1.23 -4.98 0.77
CA LYS A 86 1.25 -5.03 2.23
C LYS A 86 -0.12 -4.73 2.85
N ALA A 87 -0.85 -3.74 2.32
CA ALA A 87 -2.20 -3.44 2.77
C ALA A 87 -3.16 -4.61 2.50
N HIS A 88 -3.14 -5.18 1.29
CA HIS A 88 -3.91 -6.37 0.94
C HIS A 88 -3.61 -7.56 1.88
N ALA A 89 -2.33 -7.83 2.14
CA ALA A 89 -1.92 -8.90 3.05
C ALA A 89 -2.41 -8.65 4.50
N ALA A 90 -2.46 -7.39 4.93
CA ALA A 90 -2.96 -7.04 6.26
C ALA A 90 -4.47 -7.30 6.40
N VAL A 91 -5.25 -7.00 5.36
CA VAL A 91 -6.71 -7.18 5.32
C VAL A 91 -7.16 -8.54 4.76
N TRP A 92 -6.25 -9.52 4.67
CA TRP A 92 -6.52 -10.91 4.22
C TRP A 92 -6.91 -11.07 2.74
N ASN A 93 -6.62 -10.09 1.89
CA ASN A 93 -6.76 -10.17 0.44
C ASN A 93 -5.52 -10.86 -0.17
N ALA A 94 -5.43 -12.18 0.03
CA ALA A 94 -4.21 -12.93 -0.28
C ALA A 94 -3.86 -12.95 -1.77
N ALA A 95 -4.86 -13.12 -2.65
CA ALA A 95 -4.64 -13.20 -4.09
C ALA A 95 -4.12 -11.86 -4.64
N GLU A 96 -4.71 -10.75 -4.19
CA GLU A 96 -4.32 -9.40 -4.58
C GLU A 96 -2.92 -9.05 -4.05
N ALA A 97 -2.61 -9.44 -2.81
CA ALA A 97 -1.27 -9.26 -2.24
C ALA A 97 -0.20 -10.01 -3.06
N GLN A 98 -0.47 -11.26 -3.43
CA GLN A 98 0.43 -12.07 -4.26
C GLN A 98 0.61 -11.46 -5.66
N ALA A 99 -0.48 -10.99 -6.29
CA ALA A 99 -0.42 -10.35 -7.60
C ALA A 99 0.44 -9.07 -7.58
N ASP A 100 0.24 -8.20 -6.58
CA ASP A 100 1.02 -6.97 -6.44
C ASP A 100 2.49 -7.28 -6.13
N PHE A 101 2.78 -8.25 -5.27
CA PHE A 101 4.17 -8.68 -5.00
C PHE A 101 4.85 -9.29 -6.23
N ALA A 102 4.13 -10.07 -7.04
CA ALA A 102 4.66 -10.58 -8.30
C ALA A 102 5.01 -9.42 -9.25
N LYS A 103 4.18 -8.37 -9.30
CA LYS A 103 4.45 -7.18 -10.11
C LYS A 103 5.65 -6.39 -9.60
N VAL A 104 5.86 -6.30 -8.27
CA VAL A 104 7.09 -5.74 -7.68
C VAL A 104 8.32 -6.48 -8.20
N LEU A 105 8.33 -7.82 -8.16
CA LEU A 105 9.47 -8.62 -8.61
C LEU A 105 9.72 -8.53 -10.12
N GLN A 106 8.66 -8.36 -10.90
CA GLN A 106 8.78 -8.13 -12.34
C GLN A 106 9.49 -6.80 -12.65
N LEU A 107 9.16 -5.74 -11.91
CA LEU A 107 9.68 -4.39 -12.14
C LEU A 107 11.04 -4.14 -11.45
N ASP A 108 11.26 -4.72 -10.27
CA ASP A 108 12.49 -4.60 -9.49
C ASP A 108 12.86 -5.92 -8.80
N PRO A 109 13.63 -6.78 -9.49
CA PRO A 109 14.10 -8.05 -8.94
C PRO A 109 14.99 -7.90 -7.70
N SER A 110 15.57 -6.73 -7.43
CA SER A 110 16.44 -6.52 -6.26
C SER A 110 15.69 -6.64 -4.93
N LEU A 111 14.36 -6.49 -4.97
CA LEU A 111 13.47 -6.62 -3.82
C LEU A 111 13.09 -8.07 -3.48
N ALA A 112 13.61 -9.07 -4.20
CA ALA A 112 13.30 -10.49 -4.04
C ALA A 112 13.35 -10.99 -2.59
N SER A 113 14.38 -10.62 -1.84
CA SER A 113 14.55 -11.05 -0.44
C SER A 113 13.44 -10.52 0.46
N VAL A 114 13.09 -9.24 0.29
CA VAL A 114 12.05 -8.57 1.09
C VAL A 114 10.67 -9.12 0.73
N VAL A 115 10.36 -9.25 -0.56
CA VAL A 115 9.07 -9.78 -1.02
C VAL A 115 8.88 -11.23 -0.58
N THR A 116 9.91 -12.07 -0.70
CA THR A 116 9.85 -13.47 -0.25
C THR A 116 9.52 -13.57 1.24
N ARG A 117 10.05 -12.67 2.07
CA ARG A 117 9.74 -12.61 3.49
C ARG A 117 8.26 -12.26 3.73
N GLU A 118 7.74 -11.25 3.05
CA GLU A 118 6.32 -10.86 3.18
C GLU A 118 5.38 -11.99 2.73
N LEU A 119 5.70 -12.67 1.62
CA LEU A 119 4.91 -13.81 1.12
C LEU A 119 4.91 -14.98 2.10
N ARG A 120 6.07 -15.33 2.68
CA ARG A 120 6.15 -16.38 3.72
C ARG A 120 5.29 -16.05 4.94
N ASN A 121 5.30 -14.79 5.38
CA ASN A 121 4.47 -14.34 6.50
C ASN A 121 2.98 -14.47 6.18
N LEU A 122 2.57 -14.11 4.96
CA LEU A 122 1.19 -14.26 4.49
C LEU A 122 0.77 -15.74 4.45
N GLU A 123 1.58 -16.61 3.85
CA GLU A 123 1.32 -18.05 3.78
C GLU A 123 1.17 -18.68 5.18
N SER A 124 2.04 -18.30 6.11
CA SER A 124 1.97 -18.79 7.50
C SER A 124 0.65 -18.38 8.17
N ARG A 125 0.19 -17.14 7.97
CA ARG A 125 -1.08 -16.66 8.52
C ARG A 125 -2.28 -17.36 7.91
N LEU A 126 -2.25 -17.65 6.61
CA LEU A 126 -3.32 -18.36 5.92
C LEU A 126 -3.44 -19.81 6.40
N ARG A 127 -2.32 -20.52 6.54
CA ARG A 127 -2.31 -21.89 7.08
C ARG A 127 -2.85 -21.95 8.50
N ALA A 128 -2.45 -21.02 9.37
CA ALA A 128 -2.97 -20.96 10.73
C ALA A 128 -4.49 -20.79 10.75
N LYS A 129 -5.03 -19.89 9.91
CA LYS A 129 -6.47 -19.68 9.77
C LYS A 129 -7.20 -20.92 9.24
N GLU A 130 -6.65 -21.59 8.23
CA GLU A 130 -7.23 -22.83 7.70
C GLU A 130 -7.28 -23.94 8.76
N ASP A 131 -6.25 -24.06 9.59
CA ASP A 131 -6.20 -25.07 10.65
C ASP A 131 -7.19 -24.73 11.78
N GLU A 132 -7.33 -23.46 12.15
CA GLU A 132 -8.37 -22.98 13.07
C GLU A 132 -9.78 -23.30 12.54
N ASP A 133 -10.04 -23.01 11.26
CA ASP A 133 -11.33 -23.28 10.62
C ASP A 133 -11.63 -24.78 10.59
N LYS A 134 -10.66 -25.65 10.26
CA LYS A 134 -10.82 -27.12 10.31
C LYS A 134 -11.21 -27.61 11.71
N ILE A 135 -10.59 -27.07 12.76
CA ILE A 135 -10.92 -27.43 14.15
C ILE A 135 -12.35 -26.99 14.48
N ARG A 136 -12.71 -25.76 14.11
CA ARG A 136 -14.05 -25.20 14.34
C ARG A 136 -15.13 -26.02 13.64
N PHE A 137 -14.93 -26.40 12.39
CA PHE A 137 -15.89 -27.24 11.65
C PHE A 137 -16.07 -28.62 12.29
N LYS A 138 -14.99 -29.27 12.73
CA LYS A 138 -15.09 -30.57 13.43
C LYS A 138 -15.93 -30.47 14.71
N GLY A 139 -15.82 -29.37 15.46
CA GLY A 139 -16.62 -29.13 16.67
C GLY A 139 -18.11 -28.95 16.41
N ILE A 140 -18.49 -28.39 15.25
CA ILE A 140 -19.89 -28.18 14.86
C ILE A 140 -20.60 -29.50 14.51
N PHE A 141 -19.91 -30.45 13.86
CA PHE A 141 -20.50 -31.75 13.48
C PHE A 141 -20.44 -32.82 14.57
N SER A 142 -19.90 -32.48 15.75
CA SER A 142 -19.80 -33.38 16.92
C SER A 142 -20.91 -33.15 17.97
N GLN A 143 -21.90 -32.29 17.67
CA GLN A 143 -23.09 -32.03 18.49
C GLN A 143 -24.36 -32.62 17.87
#